data_AF-A0AB39MPU8-F1
#
_entry.id   AF-A0AB39MPU8-F1
#
_cell.length_a   1.000
_cell.length_b   1.000
_cell.length_c   1.000
_cell.angle_alpha   90.00
_cell.angle_beta   90.00
_cell.angle_gamma   90.00
#
_symmetry.space_group_name_H-M   'P 1'
#
loop_
_entity.id
_entity.type
_entity.pdbx_description
1 polymer ?
#
loop_
_entity_poly.entity_id
_entity_poly.type
_entity_poly.pdbx_seq_one_letter_code
_entity_poly.pdbx_strand_id
1 'polypeptide(L)'
;MTAQVLVRPAGYRVVGLPVALAKRQPSYDDDLVRVIADLQRDGARRSIIDRANNGEFKKRFDYHGDTRHAFTDERVIEILKNPDAVYHSTGTAGTFTFRQGDDIVVIDGPGNTQGQAITAYGPSGIKGHSGANALGGKPTDPGAPVTDEAIVKGTIPAKDGGFQPPAVRIRSGSDDDETEVQRRLVGDRDGRTTPPRSPAPGYFLDRFPLCGQGRTREVPRGHVRQPGLALGPP
;
A
#
# COMPACT_ATOMS: atom_id res chain seq x y z
N MET A 1 55.07 36.56 9.64
CA MET A 1 54.44 37.85 10.05
C MET A 1 52.95 37.71 9.87
N THR A 2 52.21 37.98 10.94
CA THR A 2 50.78 37.74 11.13
C THR A 2 49.95 38.72 10.32
N ALA A 3 49.02 38.26 9.47
CA ALA A 3 48.05 39.12 8.80
C ALA A 3 46.68 38.95 9.47
N GLN A 4 46.19 40.06 10.02
CA GLN A 4 44.97 40.17 10.80
C GLN A 4 43.72 40.05 9.92
N VAL A 5 42.72 39.33 10.44
CA VAL A 5 41.35 39.32 9.92
C VAL A 5 40.70 40.67 10.24
N LEU A 6 40.38 41.44 9.20
CA LEU A 6 39.54 42.64 9.33
C LEU A 6 38.12 42.28 8.88
N VAL A 7 37.24 42.04 9.85
CA VAL A 7 35.79 41.93 9.63
C VAL A 7 35.20 43.33 9.53
N ARG A 8 34.56 43.66 8.40
CA ARG A 8 33.55 44.72 8.31
C ARG A 8 32.30 44.24 7.58
N PRO A 9 31.11 44.76 7.94
CA PRO A 9 29.83 44.17 7.61
C PRO A 9 29.23 44.72 6.30
N ALA A 10 28.34 43.93 5.71
CA ALA A 10 27.41 44.24 4.62
C ALA A 10 28.00 44.38 3.19
N GLY A 11 27.56 43.46 2.32
CA GLY A 11 27.58 43.63 0.86
C GLY A 11 28.43 42.60 0.10
N TYR A 12 28.01 41.33 0.04
CA TYR A 12 28.54 40.41 -0.97
C TYR A 12 27.89 40.72 -2.32
N ARG A 13 28.69 41.23 -3.26
CA ARG A 13 28.38 41.28 -4.69
C ARG A 13 29.04 40.05 -5.32
N VAL A 14 28.26 39.02 -5.64
CA VAL A 14 28.75 37.87 -6.42
C VAL A 14 28.70 38.26 -7.89
N VAL A 15 29.88 38.48 -8.48
CA VAL A 15 30.04 38.70 -9.93
C VAL A 15 30.34 37.35 -10.58
N GLY A 16 29.48 36.95 -11.52
CA GLY A 16 29.77 36.08 -12.67
C GLY A 16 30.52 34.76 -12.44
N LEU A 17 29.78 33.66 -12.39
CA LEU A 17 30.25 32.35 -12.84
C LEU A 17 29.32 31.85 -13.95
N PRO A 18 29.85 31.22 -15.02
CA PRO A 18 29.05 30.77 -16.15
C PRO A 18 28.10 29.65 -15.72
N VAL A 19 26.93 29.64 -16.37
CA VAL A 19 25.87 28.64 -16.23
C VAL A 19 26.42 27.27 -16.61
N ALA A 20 26.91 26.54 -15.61
CA ALA A 20 27.07 25.10 -15.69
C ALA A 20 25.88 24.45 -15.02
N LEU A 21 25.22 23.59 -15.79
CA LEU A 21 24.06 22.76 -15.51
C LEU A 21 24.14 22.06 -14.12
N ALA A 22 23.77 22.77 -13.06
CA ALA A 22 23.53 22.16 -11.77
C ALA A 22 22.23 21.36 -11.90
N LYS A 23 22.35 20.04 -12.06
CA LYS A 23 21.25 19.12 -11.82
C LYS A 23 20.70 19.45 -10.42
N ARG A 24 19.51 20.02 -10.37
CA ARG A 24 18.83 20.44 -9.14
C ARG A 24 18.72 19.20 -8.24
N GLN A 25 19.58 19.11 -7.23
CA GLN A 25 19.41 18.09 -6.19
C GLN A 25 18.12 18.43 -5.45
N PRO A 26 17.17 17.48 -5.29
CA PRO A 26 16.00 17.73 -4.45
C PRO A 26 16.50 18.13 -3.05
N SER A 27 16.05 19.27 -2.56
CA SER A 27 16.42 19.74 -1.23
C SER A 27 15.83 18.81 -0.18
N TYR A 28 16.51 18.66 0.96
CA TYR A 28 16.09 17.84 2.10
C TYR A 28 14.61 18.07 2.52
N ASP A 29 14.11 19.29 2.28
CA ASP A 29 12.72 19.68 2.53
C ASP A 29 11.71 18.92 1.63
N ASP A 30 12.06 18.60 0.38
CA ASP A 30 11.17 17.88 -0.55
C ASP A 30 10.97 16.42 -0.13
N ASP A 31 12.00 15.79 0.43
CA ASP A 31 11.93 14.41 0.92
C ASP A 31 11.12 14.30 2.22
N LEU A 32 11.24 15.28 3.13
CA LEU A 32 10.43 15.33 4.35
C LEU A 32 8.94 15.50 4.04
N VAL A 33 8.59 16.36 3.08
CA VAL A 33 7.20 16.56 2.66
C VAL A 33 6.61 15.26 2.09
N ARG A 34 7.40 14.50 1.32
CA ARG A 34 6.99 13.19 0.79
C ARG A 34 6.74 12.19 1.89
N VAL A 35 7.67 12.06 2.84
CA VAL A 35 7.53 11.13 3.98
C VAL A 35 6.28 11.45 4.80
N ILE A 36 6.02 12.73 5.08
CA ILE A 36 4.81 13.14 5.82
C ILE A 36 3.54 12.79 5.05
N ALA A 37 3.51 13.04 3.73
CA ALA A 37 2.36 12.71 2.89
C ALA A 37 2.10 11.19 2.84
N ASP A 38 3.15 10.38 2.76
CA ASP A 38 3.02 8.92 2.78
C ASP A 38 2.52 8.41 4.14
N LEU A 39 3.02 8.95 5.25
CA LEU A 39 2.54 8.62 6.59
C LEU A 39 1.06 8.98 6.79
N GLN A 40 0.63 10.14 6.29
CA GLN A 40 -0.79 10.55 6.32
C GLN A 40 -1.65 9.61 5.48
N ARG A 41 -1.18 9.23 4.29
CA ARG A 41 -1.86 8.28 3.41
C ARG A 41 -2.02 6.91 4.07
N ASP A 42 -0.95 6.39 4.66
CA ASP A 42 -0.94 5.09 5.34
C ASP A 42 -1.79 5.10 6.62
N GLY A 43 -1.75 6.20 7.38
CA GLY A 43 -2.60 6.40 8.54
C GLY A 43 -4.08 6.41 8.17
N ALA A 44 -4.45 7.14 7.11
CA ALA A 44 -5.82 7.19 6.61
C ALA A 44 -6.31 5.81 6.15
N ARG A 45 -5.51 5.12 5.32
CA ARG A 45 -5.79 3.75 4.84
C ARG A 45 -6.03 2.78 5.99
N ARG A 46 -5.11 2.72 6.96
CA ARG A 46 -5.23 1.82 8.12
C ARG A 46 -6.50 2.07 8.91
N SER A 47 -6.82 3.34 9.19
CA SER A 47 -8.05 3.67 9.92
C SER A 47 -9.33 3.20 9.22
N ILE A 48 -9.33 3.10 7.89
CA ILE A 48 -10.47 2.58 7.11
C ILE A 48 -10.57 1.07 7.31
N ILE A 49 -9.44 0.36 7.17
CA ILE A 49 -9.36 -1.09 7.36
C ILE A 49 -9.75 -1.48 8.80
N ASP A 50 -9.28 -0.73 9.80
CA ASP A 50 -9.58 -0.99 11.21
C ASP A 50 -11.09 -0.88 11.51
N ARG A 51 -11.78 0.11 10.93
CA ARG A 51 -13.25 0.21 11.03
C ARG A 51 -13.94 -0.95 10.33
N ALA A 52 -13.48 -1.29 9.13
CA ALA A 52 -14.04 -2.41 8.38
C ALA A 52 -13.88 -3.72 9.17
N ASN A 53 -12.75 -3.96 9.82
CA ASN A 53 -12.52 -5.10 10.72
C ASN A 53 -13.53 -5.16 11.87
N ASN A 54 -13.98 -4.01 12.38
CA ASN A 54 -15.04 -3.91 13.37
C ASN A 54 -16.47 -4.05 12.79
N GLY A 55 -16.59 -4.27 11.48
CA GLY A 55 -17.88 -4.41 10.79
C GLY A 55 -18.51 -3.08 10.39
N GLU A 56 -17.74 -1.99 10.35
CA GLU A 56 -18.26 -0.65 10.11
C GLU A 56 -17.52 0.06 8.96
N PHE A 57 -18.22 0.95 8.27
CA PHE A 57 -17.60 1.95 7.41
C PHE A 57 -18.41 3.25 7.45
N LYS A 58 -17.78 4.36 7.12
CA LYS A 58 -18.47 5.66 7.09
C LYS A 58 -18.98 5.93 5.69
N LYS A 59 -20.27 6.21 5.55
CA LYS A 59 -20.86 6.71 4.30
C LYS A 59 -20.67 8.22 4.22
N ARG A 60 -20.27 8.72 3.06
CA ARG A 60 -20.35 10.15 2.75
C ARG A 60 -21.81 10.56 2.64
N PHE A 61 -22.11 11.85 2.81
CA PHE A 61 -23.48 12.36 2.72
C PHE A 61 -24.14 12.08 1.35
N ASP A 62 -23.34 11.95 0.29
CA ASP A 62 -23.76 11.59 -1.07
C ASP A 62 -23.33 10.18 -1.49
N TYR A 63 -23.16 9.28 -0.50
CA TYR A 63 -22.89 7.87 -0.77
C TYR A 63 -24.01 7.27 -1.63
N HIS A 64 -23.61 6.56 -2.68
CA HIS A 64 -24.56 6.01 -3.66
C HIS A 64 -24.25 4.60 -4.13
N GLY A 65 -23.40 3.86 -3.42
CA GLY A 65 -23.19 2.43 -3.71
C GLY A 65 -24.47 1.60 -3.54
N ASP A 66 -25.23 1.87 -2.47
CA ASP A 66 -26.50 1.19 -2.19
C ASP A 66 -27.64 1.64 -3.13
N THR A 67 -27.87 2.95 -3.23
CA THR A 67 -29.04 3.51 -3.89
C THR A 67 -28.95 3.52 -5.41
N ARG A 68 -27.73 3.52 -6.00
CA ARG A 68 -27.54 3.51 -7.46
C ARG A 68 -26.97 2.22 -8.02
N HIS A 69 -26.19 1.50 -7.22
CA HIS A 69 -25.53 0.26 -7.64
C HIS A 69 -26.06 -0.98 -6.93
N ALA A 70 -27.08 -0.84 -6.06
CA ALA A 70 -27.62 -1.95 -5.26
C ALA A 70 -26.51 -2.75 -4.55
N PHE A 71 -25.41 -2.06 -4.20
CA PHE A 71 -24.22 -2.66 -3.66
C PHE A 71 -24.37 -2.75 -2.14
N THR A 72 -24.35 -3.96 -1.59
CA THR A 72 -24.65 -4.19 -0.18
C THR A 72 -23.53 -3.69 0.73
N ASP A 73 -23.89 -3.25 1.92
CA ASP A 73 -22.93 -2.77 2.92
C ASP A 73 -22.00 -3.91 3.38
N GLU A 74 -22.50 -5.14 3.45
CA GLU A 74 -21.71 -6.34 3.75
C GLU A 74 -20.59 -6.54 2.73
N ARG A 75 -20.91 -6.40 1.44
CA ARG A 75 -19.93 -6.53 0.36
C ARG A 75 -18.89 -5.43 0.42
N VAL A 76 -19.29 -4.19 0.74
CA VAL A 76 -18.35 -3.08 0.97
C VAL A 76 -17.38 -3.43 2.10
N ILE A 77 -17.89 -3.89 3.23
CA ILE A 77 -17.07 -4.25 4.40
C ILE A 77 -16.08 -5.37 4.05
N GLU A 78 -16.50 -6.39 3.30
CA GLU A 78 -15.60 -7.47 2.85
C GLU A 78 -14.45 -6.96 2.00
N ILE A 79 -14.72 -6.07 1.05
CA ILE A 79 -13.69 -5.47 0.19
C ILE A 79 -12.71 -4.65 1.03
N LEU A 80 -13.21 -3.89 2.01
CA LEU A 80 -12.37 -3.04 2.85
C LEU A 80 -11.53 -3.83 3.85
N LYS A 81 -12.04 -4.96 4.36
CA LYS A 81 -11.28 -5.88 5.22
C LYS A 81 -10.12 -6.52 4.47
N ASN A 82 -10.41 -7.08 3.28
CA ASN A 82 -9.49 -7.94 2.55
C ASN A 82 -9.32 -7.50 1.08
N PRO A 83 -8.80 -6.29 0.82
CA PRO A 83 -8.60 -5.82 -0.55
C PRO A 83 -7.44 -6.56 -1.22
N ASP A 84 -7.61 -6.95 -2.49
CA ASP A 84 -6.52 -7.47 -3.33
C ASP A 84 -5.49 -6.38 -3.63
N ALA A 85 -5.97 -5.14 -3.77
CA ALA A 85 -5.15 -3.97 -4.04
C ALA A 85 -5.83 -2.69 -3.51
N VAL A 86 -4.98 -1.74 -3.12
CA VAL A 86 -5.42 -0.38 -2.77
C VAL A 86 -4.69 0.62 -3.65
N TYR A 87 -5.43 1.58 -4.20
CA TYR A 87 -4.91 2.62 -5.07
C TYR A 87 -5.17 3.99 -4.45
N HIS A 88 -4.27 4.94 -4.73
CA HIS A 88 -4.42 6.33 -4.36
C HIS A 88 -4.45 7.18 -5.63
N SER A 89 -5.54 7.93 -5.82
CA SER A 89 -5.73 8.79 -6.98
C SER A 89 -4.68 9.89 -7.03
N THR A 90 -4.21 10.20 -8.24
CA THR A 90 -3.36 11.36 -8.52
C THR A 90 -4.17 12.64 -8.76
N GLY A 91 -5.50 12.57 -8.70
CA GLY A 91 -6.39 13.72 -8.77
C GLY A 91 -6.37 14.56 -7.49
N THR A 92 -6.97 15.75 -7.55
CA THR A 92 -6.99 16.73 -6.46
C THR A 92 -7.67 16.22 -5.18
N ALA A 93 -8.63 15.30 -5.30
CA ALA A 93 -9.34 14.72 -4.17
C ALA A 93 -8.54 13.62 -3.44
N GLY A 94 -7.48 13.08 -4.05
CA GLY A 94 -6.62 12.06 -3.44
C GLY A 94 -7.36 10.80 -2.97
N THR A 95 -8.45 10.41 -3.64
CA THR A 95 -9.31 9.30 -3.19
C THR A 95 -8.56 7.97 -3.14
N PHE A 96 -8.98 7.11 -2.21
CA PHE A 96 -8.59 5.71 -2.17
C PHE A 96 -9.56 4.85 -2.96
N THR A 97 -9.04 3.91 -3.73
CA THR A 97 -9.83 2.84 -4.34
C THR A 97 -9.39 1.51 -3.75
N PHE A 98 -10.29 0.82 -3.06
CA PHE A 98 -10.09 -0.54 -2.57
C PHE A 98 -10.70 -1.50 -3.57
N ARG A 99 -9.93 -2.47 -4.06
CA ARG A 99 -10.39 -3.45 -5.06
C ARG A 99 -10.32 -4.86 -4.47
N GLN A 100 -11.34 -5.67 -4.73
CA GLN A 100 -11.32 -7.11 -4.49
C GLN A 100 -12.10 -7.81 -5.61
N GLY A 101 -11.46 -8.75 -6.30
CA GLY A 101 -11.95 -9.24 -7.59
C GLY A 101 -12.12 -8.06 -8.55
N ASP A 102 -13.29 -7.96 -9.16
CA ASP A 102 -13.63 -6.88 -10.10
C ASP A 102 -14.53 -5.79 -9.48
N ASP A 103 -14.76 -5.87 -8.17
CA ASP A 103 -15.49 -4.86 -7.40
C ASP A 103 -14.54 -3.82 -6.79
N ILE A 104 -15.05 -2.60 -6.62
CA ILE A 104 -14.32 -1.54 -5.92
C ILE A 104 -15.19 -0.79 -4.92
N VAL A 105 -14.49 -0.18 -3.95
CA VAL A 105 -15.02 0.85 -3.05
C VAL A 105 -14.14 2.08 -3.18
N VAL A 106 -14.74 3.23 -3.47
CA VAL A 106 -14.05 4.53 -3.57
C VAL A 106 -14.30 5.34 -2.31
N ILE A 107 -13.23 5.75 -1.65
CA ILE A 107 -13.23 6.42 -0.35
C ILE A 107 -12.47 7.74 -0.43
N ASP A 108 -12.96 8.77 0.26
CA ASP A 108 -12.25 10.04 0.40
C ASP A 108 -10.87 9.86 1.06
N GLY A 109 -9.85 10.45 0.43
CA GLY A 109 -8.47 10.47 0.90
C GLY A 109 -8.24 11.39 2.11
N PRO A 110 -6.98 11.69 2.45
CA PRO A 110 -6.67 12.64 3.51
C PRO A 110 -7.37 13.99 3.33
N GLY A 111 -8.02 14.50 4.39
CA GLY A 111 -8.82 15.73 4.34
C GLY A 111 -10.04 15.72 5.26
N ASN A 112 -10.98 16.65 5.05
CA ASN A 112 -12.13 16.86 5.94
C ASN A 112 -13.12 15.69 5.95
N THR A 113 -13.26 14.97 4.85
CA THR A 113 -14.16 13.80 4.72
C THR A 113 -13.39 12.48 4.69
N GLN A 114 -12.14 12.49 5.16
CA GLN A 114 -11.25 11.33 5.13
C GLN A 114 -11.92 10.05 5.65
N GLY A 115 -11.80 8.98 4.86
CA GLY A 115 -12.31 7.66 5.22
C GLY A 115 -13.81 7.49 5.02
N GLN A 116 -14.50 8.44 4.39
CA GLN A 116 -15.90 8.29 4.01
C GLN A 116 -16.02 7.69 2.61
N ALA A 117 -16.80 6.61 2.48
CA ALA A 117 -17.12 5.99 1.21
C ALA A 117 -18.00 6.90 0.36
N ILE A 118 -17.58 7.15 -0.86
CA ILE A 118 -18.31 7.92 -1.88
C ILE A 118 -19.22 6.99 -2.68
N THR A 119 -18.70 5.82 -3.07
CA THR A 119 -19.44 4.85 -3.89
C THR A 119 -18.79 3.48 -3.80
N ALA A 120 -19.54 2.46 -4.17
CA ALA A 120 -19.08 1.11 -4.42
C ALA A 120 -19.80 0.57 -5.66
N TYR A 121 -19.06 -0.11 -6.53
CA TYR A 121 -19.61 -0.69 -7.75
C TYR A 121 -18.70 -1.79 -8.30
N GLY A 122 -19.29 -2.62 -9.16
CA GLY A 122 -18.66 -3.78 -9.78
C GLY A 122 -19.72 -4.85 -10.08
N PRO A 123 -19.31 -6.04 -10.51
CA PRO A 123 -20.21 -7.14 -10.84
C PRO A 123 -21.09 -7.62 -9.68
N SER A 124 -20.71 -7.35 -8.42
CA SER A 124 -21.53 -7.68 -7.25
C SER A 124 -22.75 -6.77 -7.06
N GLY A 125 -22.82 -5.66 -7.80
CA GLY A 125 -23.98 -4.79 -7.86
C GLY A 125 -24.56 -4.67 -9.26
N ILE A 126 -25.45 -3.71 -9.45
CA ILE A 126 -26.00 -3.35 -10.76
C ILE A 126 -25.27 -2.14 -11.35
N LYS A 127 -25.33 -2.06 -12.67
CA LYS A 127 -24.74 -0.98 -13.47
C LYS A 127 -25.36 0.39 -13.16
N GLY A 128 -26.64 0.42 -12.83
CA GLY A 128 -27.42 1.64 -12.63
C GLY A 128 -27.57 2.45 -13.93
N HIS A 129 -28.32 3.56 -13.85
CA HIS A 129 -28.59 4.40 -15.02
C HIS A 129 -27.30 5.00 -15.61
N SER A 130 -26.37 5.44 -14.75
CA SER A 130 -25.11 6.03 -15.20
C SER A 130 -24.26 5.04 -15.98
N GLY A 131 -24.12 3.81 -15.49
CA GLY A 131 -23.34 2.80 -16.20
C GLY A 131 -24.04 2.36 -17.49
N ALA A 132 -25.37 2.27 -17.51
CA ALA A 132 -26.12 1.91 -18.71
C ALA A 132 -25.94 2.95 -19.82
N ASN A 133 -25.92 4.24 -19.46
CA ASN A 133 -25.64 5.31 -20.41
C ASN A 133 -24.20 5.30 -20.92
N ALA A 134 -23.23 5.02 -20.04
CA ALA A 134 -21.81 5.05 -20.39
C ALA A 134 -21.33 3.82 -21.17
N LEU A 135 -21.88 2.64 -20.85
CA LEU A 135 -21.38 1.34 -21.31
C LEU A 135 -22.43 0.54 -22.11
N GLY A 136 -23.64 1.08 -22.29
CA GLY A 136 -24.78 0.38 -22.87
C GLY A 136 -25.40 -0.66 -21.93
N GLY A 137 -26.45 -1.32 -22.42
CA GLY A 137 -27.21 -2.34 -21.68
C GLY A 137 -28.31 -1.75 -20.80
N LYS A 138 -28.84 -2.56 -19.87
CA LYS A 138 -29.91 -2.17 -18.94
C LYS A 138 -29.32 -1.66 -17.61
N PRO A 139 -29.98 -0.72 -16.93
CA PRO A 139 -29.58 -0.28 -15.59
C PRO A 139 -29.54 -1.40 -14.54
N THR A 140 -30.31 -2.48 -14.75
CA THR A 140 -30.40 -3.65 -13.88
C THR A 140 -29.38 -4.74 -14.22
N ASP A 141 -28.61 -4.58 -15.30
CA ASP A 141 -27.52 -5.51 -15.62
C ASP A 141 -26.45 -5.44 -14.52
N PRO A 142 -25.65 -6.50 -14.34
CA PRO A 142 -24.49 -6.45 -13.45
C PRO A 142 -23.58 -5.26 -13.76
N GLY A 143 -23.00 -4.69 -12.70
CA GLY A 143 -22.02 -3.63 -12.83
C GLY A 143 -20.82 -4.07 -13.67
N ALA A 144 -20.21 -3.12 -14.39
CA ALA A 144 -19.06 -3.44 -15.21
C ALA A 144 -17.85 -3.81 -14.33
N PRO A 145 -17.05 -4.81 -14.73
CA PRO A 145 -15.85 -5.18 -14.00
C PRO A 145 -14.84 -4.04 -14.03
N VAL A 146 -14.18 -3.80 -12.90
CA VAL A 146 -13.13 -2.79 -12.77
C VAL A 146 -11.77 -3.46 -12.71
N THR A 147 -10.94 -3.20 -13.71
CA THR A 147 -9.59 -3.77 -13.81
C THR A 147 -8.56 -2.86 -13.15
N ASP A 148 -7.44 -3.45 -12.72
CA ASP A 148 -6.24 -2.70 -12.29
C ASP A 148 -5.83 -1.66 -13.34
N GLU A 149 -5.76 -2.09 -14.60
CA GLU A 149 -5.38 -1.22 -15.71
C GLU A 149 -6.31 0.00 -15.84
N ALA A 150 -7.63 -0.19 -15.67
CA ALA A 150 -8.59 0.91 -15.76
C ALA A 150 -8.42 1.93 -14.63
N ILE A 151 -8.10 1.46 -13.41
CA ILE A 151 -7.81 2.32 -12.25
C ILE A 151 -6.51 3.08 -12.48
N VAL A 152 -5.44 2.38 -12.87
CA VAL A 152 -4.11 2.97 -13.05
C VAL A 152 -4.09 3.98 -14.19
N LYS A 153 -4.81 3.72 -15.29
CA LYS A 153 -4.89 4.62 -16.44
C LYS A 153 -5.94 5.72 -16.29
N GLY A 154 -6.83 5.63 -15.31
CA GLY A 154 -7.92 6.58 -15.14
C GLY A 154 -8.92 6.53 -16.29
N THR A 155 -9.33 5.33 -16.70
CA THR A 155 -10.30 5.12 -17.79
C THR A 155 -11.67 4.69 -17.28
N ILE A 156 -11.90 4.75 -15.97
CA ILE A 156 -13.20 4.42 -15.39
C ILE A 156 -14.13 5.63 -15.56
N PRO A 157 -15.32 5.47 -16.17
CA PRO A 157 -16.26 6.58 -16.34
C PRO A 157 -16.66 7.23 -15.02
N ALA A 158 -16.68 8.55 -14.98
CA ALA A 158 -17.15 9.34 -13.85
C ALA A 158 -18.57 9.88 -14.10
N LYS A 159 -19.23 10.33 -13.02
CA LYS A 159 -20.62 10.81 -13.06
C LYS A 159 -20.84 12.08 -13.91
N ASP A 160 -19.76 12.83 -14.20
CA ASP A 160 -19.75 14.08 -14.94
C ASP A 160 -19.51 13.90 -16.45
N GLY A 161 -19.47 12.65 -16.92
CA GLY A 161 -19.16 12.33 -18.32
C GLY A 161 -17.67 12.32 -18.63
N GLY A 162 -16.81 12.59 -17.65
CA GLY A 162 -15.37 12.41 -17.74
C GLY A 162 -14.92 11.01 -17.29
N PHE A 163 -13.64 10.90 -16.94
CA PHE A 163 -13.07 9.71 -16.34
C PHE A 163 -12.51 10.02 -14.95
N GLN A 164 -12.51 9.00 -14.09
CA GLN A 164 -11.79 9.09 -12.81
C GLN A 164 -10.31 9.35 -13.08
N PRO A 165 -9.64 10.21 -12.28
CA PRO A 165 -8.22 10.43 -12.45
C PRO A 165 -7.42 9.13 -12.27
N PRO A 166 -6.26 8.98 -12.95
CA PRO A 166 -5.32 7.90 -12.72
C PRO A 166 -5.00 7.69 -11.24
N ALA A 167 -4.61 6.48 -10.88
CA ALA A 167 -4.24 6.16 -9.51
C ALA A 167 -2.97 5.29 -9.45
N VAL A 168 -2.23 5.42 -8.36
CA VAL A 168 -1.04 4.64 -8.08
C VAL A 168 -1.41 3.55 -7.09
N ARG A 169 -1.00 2.31 -7.35
CA ARG A 169 -1.16 1.20 -6.40
C ARG A 169 -0.24 1.42 -5.19
N ILE A 170 -0.80 1.36 -3.98
CA ILE A 170 -0.13 1.62 -2.70
C ILE A 170 -0.16 0.42 -1.73
N ARG A 171 -0.87 -0.65 -2.07
CA ARG A 171 -0.79 -1.96 -1.42
C ARG A 171 -1.09 -3.06 -2.45
N SER A 172 -0.32 -4.13 -2.40
CA SER A 172 -0.56 -5.43 -3.03
C SER A 172 -1.08 -6.38 -1.94
N GLY A 173 -1.99 -7.29 -2.25
CA GLY A 173 -2.54 -8.29 -1.31
C GLY A 173 -1.53 -9.27 -0.67
N SER A 174 -0.22 -8.99 -0.76
CA SER A 174 0.89 -9.72 -0.14
C SER A 174 1.69 -8.90 0.89
N ASP A 175 1.36 -7.63 1.12
CA ASP A 175 2.19 -6.71 1.91
C ASP A 175 1.96 -6.81 3.44
N ASP A 176 1.61 -7.99 3.95
CA ASP A 176 1.56 -8.24 5.41
C ASP A 176 2.98 -8.41 6.02
N ASP A 177 4.03 -8.22 5.22
CA ASP A 177 5.42 -8.18 5.69
C ASP A 177 5.79 -6.73 6.10
N GLU A 178 5.56 -6.44 7.37
CA GLU A 178 6.21 -5.41 8.20
C GLU A 178 7.13 -4.44 7.43
N THR A 179 6.61 -3.25 7.14
CA THR A 179 7.33 -2.16 6.46
C THR A 179 8.78 -2.01 6.93
N GLU A 180 9.73 -2.19 6.00
CA GLU A 180 11.16 -1.87 6.14
C GLU A 180 11.40 -0.42 6.64
N VAL A 181 10.40 0.46 6.47
CA VAL A 181 10.36 1.84 6.97
C VAL A 181 10.38 1.91 8.50
N GLN A 182 9.72 0.99 9.22
CA GLN A 182 9.78 0.95 10.69
C GLN A 182 11.15 0.49 11.20
N ARG A 183 11.84 -0.41 10.49
CA ARG A 183 13.21 -0.84 10.84
C ARG A 183 14.23 0.29 10.69
N ARG A 184 14.03 1.23 9.75
CA ARG A 184 14.92 2.40 9.58
C ARG A 184 14.70 3.50 10.61
N LEU A 185 13.51 3.59 11.22
CA LEU A 185 13.20 4.61 12.23
C LEU A 185 13.41 4.13 13.68
N VAL A 186 13.41 2.81 13.92
CA VAL A 186 13.58 2.20 15.26
C VAL A 186 14.95 1.51 15.42
N GLY A 187 15.78 1.48 14.38
CA GLY A 187 17.15 0.98 14.47
C GLY A 187 18.10 1.99 15.12
N ASP A 188 18.74 1.56 16.22
CA ASP A 188 19.86 2.20 16.92
C ASP A 188 19.54 3.19 18.06
N ARG A 189 18.82 2.70 19.08
CA ARG A 189 18.90 3.29 20.43
C ARG A 189 19.50 2.40 21.51
N ASP A 190 19.77 1.12 21.25
CA ASP A 190 20.40 0.27 22.26
C ASP A 190 21.41 -0.72 21.63
N GLY A 191 22.70 -0.48 21.89
CA GLY A 191 23.63 -1.57 22.16
C GLY A 191 24.81 -1.78 21.22
N ARG A 192 25.88 -1.00 21.46
CA ARG A 192 27.31 -1.40 21.35
C ARG A 192 27.68 -2.33 20.17
N THR A 193 27.98 -1.76 19.01
CA THR A 193 28.93 -2.38 18.08
C THR A 193 30.32 -1.81 18.34
N THR A 194 31.16 -2.61 18.98
CA THR A 194 32.61 -2.42 18.88
C THR A 194 33.03 -2.60 17.42
N PRO A 195 33.91 -1.75 16.87
CA PRO A 195 34.36 -1.92 15.49
C PRO A 195 35.18 -3.21 15.38
N PRO A 196 35.10 -3.94 14.23
CA PRO A 196 35.88 -5.14 14.03
C PRO A 196 37.37 -4.79 14.05
N ARG A 197 38.14 -5.46 14.93
CA ARG A 197 39.60 -5.45 14.89
C ARG A 197 40.06 -6.16 13.62
N SER A 198 40.86 -5.49 12.80
CA SER A 198 41.66 -6.10 11.74
C SER A 198 42.45 -7.32 12.27
N PRO A 199 42.52 -8.44 11.53
CA PRO A 199 43.43 -9.52 11.90
C PRO A 199 44.86 -9.18 11.46
N ALA A 200 45.78 -9.20 12.41
CA ALA A 200 47.22 -9.27 12.15
C ALA A 200 47.63 -10.73 11.84
N PRO A 201 48.71 -10.96 11.07
CA PRO A 201 49.12 -12.30 10.64
C PRO A 201 49.93 -13.00 11.74
N GLY A 202 49.68 -14.29 11.97
CA GLY A 202 50.37 -15.08 13.00
C GLY A 202 50.28 -16.58 12.75
N TYR A 203 51.42 -17.25 12.89
CA TYR A 203 51.76 -18.59 12.38
C TYR A 203 51.34 -19.78 13.27
N PHE A 204 51.17 -20.93 12.62
CA PHE A 204 51.66 -22.30 12.96
C PHE A 204 51.18 -23.11 14.20
N LEU A 205 50.73 -24.34 13.84
CA LEU A 205 50.91 -25.70 14.40
C LEU A 205 50.00 -26.33 15.48
N ASP A 206 49.45 -27.48 15.04
CA ASP A 206 49.33 -28.81 15.66
C ASP A 206 48.68 -29.00 17.05
N ARG A 207 47.56 -29.74 17.07
CA ARG A 207 47.51 -31.17 17.46
C ARG A 207 46.06 -31.69 17.57
N PHE A 208 45.80 -32.79 16.87
CA PHE A 208 44.76 -33.81 17.08
C PHE A 208 44.99 -34.62 18.39
N PRO A 209 44.13 -35.57 18.88
CA PRO A 209 42.84 -36.09 18.36
C PRO A 209 41.77 -36.56 19.43
N LEU A 210 40.69 -37.17 18.91
CA LEU A 210 39.92 -38.38 19.36
C LEU A 210 38.60 -38.29 20.16
N CYS A 211 37.63 -39.08 19.62
CA CYS A 211 36.51 -39.85 20.24
C CYS A 211 35.36 -39.08 20.93
N GLY A 212 34.08 -39.44 20.77
CA GLY A 212 33.43 -40.56 20.06
C GLY A 212 31.92 -40.62 20.39
N GLN A 213 31.20 -41.52 19.69
CA GLN A 213 29.91 -42.17 20.04
C GLN A 213 28.70 -41.26 20.34
N GLY A 214 27.48 -41.44 19.81
CA GLY A 214 26.81 -42.50 19.09
C GLY A 214 25.29 -42.36 19.31
N ARG A 215 24.51 -43.22 18.64
CA ARG A 215 23.10 -43.60 18.86
C ARG A 215 22.00 -42.89 18.04
N THR A 216 21.56 -43.70 17.08
CA THR A 216 20.24 -43.92 16.48
C THR A 216 19.03 -43.88 17.41
N ARG A 217 17.86 -43.54 16.82
CA ARG A 217 16.49 -44.13 16.91
C ARG A 217 15.46 -43.01 16.72
N GLU A 218 14.25 -43.17 16.19
CA GLU A 218 13.51 -44.21 15.46
C GLU A 218 12.26 -43.49 14.94
N VAL A 219 11.75 -43.91 13.79
CA VAL A 219 10.46 -43.49 13.22
C VAL A 219 9.37 -44.40 13.81
N PRO A 220 8.12 -43.92 13.96
CA PRO A 220 7.00 -44.79 13.62
C PRO A 220 6.05 -44.19 12.58
N ARG A 221 5.75 -45.06 11.60
CA ARG A 221 4.65 -44.99 10.65
C ARG A 221 3.32 -45.27 11.37
N GLY A 222 2.25 -44.61 10.96
CA GLY A 222 0.86 -45.04 11.14
C GLY A 222 -0.01 -44.37 10.07
N HIS A 223 -0.29 -45.04 8.96
CA HIS A 223 -1.42 -45.95 8.70
C HIS A 223 -2.65 -45.26 8.09
N VAL A 224 -2.99 -45.80 6.92
CA VAL A 224 -3.99 -45.45 5.92
C VAL A 224 -5.40 -45.84 6.38
N ARG A 225 -6.44 -45.07 5.97
CA ARG A 225 -7.78 -45.59 5.59
C ARG A 225 -8.65 -44.51 4.92
N GLN A 226 -8.87 -44.66 3.61
CA GLN A 226 -10.17 -44.45 2.94
C GLN A 226 -10.72 -45.86 2.65
N PRO A 227 -12.05 -46.13 2.60
CA PRO A 227 -12.93 -45.70 1.49
C PRO A 227 -14.43 -45.51 1.85
N GLY A 228 -15.25 -45.06 0.89
CA GLY A 228 -16.71 -45.13 0.99
C GLY A 228 -17.49 -44.46 -0.14
N LEU A 229 -17.60 -45.13 -1.28
CA LEU A 229 -18.64 -44.93 -2.31
C LEU A 229 -19.97 -45.48 -1.80
N ALA A 230 -21.08 -44.78 -2.01
CA ALA A 230 -22.43 -45.35 -1.89
C ALA A 230 -23.38 -44.75 -2.96
N LEU A 231 -24.08 -45.65 -3.65
CA LEU A 231 -25.09 -45.44 -4.70
C LEU A 231 -26.51 -45.67 -4.13
N GLY A 232 -27.47 -44.79 -4.50
CA GLY A 232 -28.93 -45.02 -4.69
C GLY A 232 -29.81 -45.36 -3.47
N PRO A 233 -31.14 -45.63 -3.63
CA PRO A 233 -32.09 -45.50 -4.77
C PRO A 233 -33.49 -44.91 -4.32
N PRO A 234 -34.66 -45.06 -5.01
CA PRO A 234 -34.99 -45.51 -6.38
C PRO A 234 -35.44 -44.39 -7.35
#